data_AF-A0A848Y6E8-F1
#
_entry.id   AF-A0A848Y6E8-F1
#
_cell.length_a   1.000
_cell.length_b   1.000
_cell.length_c   1.000
_cell.angle_alpha   90.00
_cell.angle_beta   90.00
_cell.angle_gamma   90.00
#
_symmetry.space_group_name_H-M   'P 1'
#
loop_
_entity.id
_entity.type
_entity.pdbx_description
1 polymer ?
#
loop_
_entity_poly.entity_id
_entity_poly.type
_entity_poly.pdbx_seq_one_letter_code
_entity_poly.pdbx_strand_id
1 'polypeptide(L)'
;MESIFLLLVLVVLIMLGAPVGFTLILIPVVYILITDAAPMILIPSQMFSAIDAVPLTAIPFFMLTGELMTSATITDRLVELSQR
;
A
#
# COMPACT_ATOMS: atom_id res chain seq x y z
N MET A 1 3.82 -21.60 14.84
CA MET A 1 2.47 -22.09 14.51
C MET A 1 1.46 -20.95 14.43
N GLU A 2 1.58 -19.92 15.27
CA GLU A 2 0.72 -18.73 15.26
C GLU A 2 0.69 -18.00 13.91
N SER A 3 1.82 -17.88 13.21
CA SER A 3 1.87 -17.25 11.88
C SER A 3 1.01 -17.95 10.83
N ILE A 4 0.88 -19.28 10.89
CA ILE A 4 0.04 -20.05 9.96
C ILE A 4 -1.43 -19.80 10.28
N PHE A 5 -1.79 -19.70 11.56
CA PHE A 5 -3.14 -19.36 11.99
C PHE A 5 -3.55 -17.96 11.51
N LEU A 6 -2.69 -16.95 11.70
CA LEU A 6 -2.96 -15.58 11.23
C LEU A 6 -3.10 -15.52 9.70
N LEU A 7 -2.30 -16.29 8.95
CA LEU A 7 -2.41 -16.40 7.50
C LEU A 7 -3.75 -17.02 7.08
N LEU A 8 -4.19 -18.09 7.75
CA LEU A 8 -5.48 -18.73 7.48
C LEU A 8 -6.65 -17.76 7.71
N VAL A 9 -6.62 -17.02 8.82
CA VAL A 9 -7.64 -16.01 9.14
C VAL A 9 -7.68 -14.91 8.08
N LEU A 10 -6.52 -14.45 7.62
CA LEU A 10 -6.41 -13.46 6.53
C LEU A 10 -7.06 -13.98 5.25
N VAL A 11 -6.72 -15.19 4.80
CA VAL A 11 -7.25 -15.79 3.57
C VAL A 11 -8.76 -15.95 3.65
N VAL A 12 -9.29 -16.41 4.79
CA VAL A 12 -10.74 -16.57 5.00
C VAL A 12 -11.46 -15.22 4.94
N LEU A 13 -10.94 -14.18 5.59
CA LEU A 13 -11.54 -12.84 5.54
C LEU A 13 -11.55 -12.26 4.12
N ILE A 14 -10.49 -12.46 3.36
CA ILE A 14 -10.42 -12.04 1.95
C ILE A 14 -11.45 -12.80 1.11
N MET A 15 -11.60 -14.11 1.31
CA MET A 15 -12.61 -14.91 0.61
C MET A 15 -14.05 -14.48 0.94
N LEU A 16 -14.29 -13.97 2.15
CA LEU A 16 -15.57 -13.39 2.56
C LEU A 16 -15.81 -11.97 2.00
N GLY A 17 -14.87 -11.43 1.23
CA GLY A 17 -14.98 -10.11 0.60
C GLY A 17 -14.53 -8.94 1.47
N ALA A 18 -13.82 -9.19 2.57
CA ALA A 18 -13.26 -8.11 3.39
C ALA A 18 -12.16 -7.38 2.61
N PRO A 19 -12.08 -6.03 2.68
CA PRO A 19 -11.03 -5.31 1.98
C PRO A 19 -9.66 -5.61 2.59
N VAL A 20 -8.71 -6.02 1.74
CA VAL A 20 -7.39 -6.55 2.14
C VAL A 20 -6.65 -5.60 3.08
N GLY A 21 -6.66 -4.29 2.80
CA GLY A 21 -5.99 -3.29 3.63
C GLY A 21 -6.47 -3.28 5.09
N PHE A 22 -7.77 -3.41 5.34
CA PHE A 22 -8.30 -3.46 6.71
C PHE A 22 -7.91 -4.76 7.41
N THR A 23 -7.94 -5.89 6.70
CA THR A 23 -7.58 -7.18 7.27
C THR A 23 -6.11 -7.25 7.69
N LEU A 24 -5.21 -6.66 6.91
CA LEU A 24 -3.77 -6.59 7.21
C LEU A 24 -3.45 -5.75 8.44
N ILE A 25 -4.28 -4.76 8.76
CA ILE A 25 -4.14 -3.94 9.98
C ILE A 25 -4.79 -4.65 11.17
N LEU A 26 -6.03 -5.10 11.01
CA LEU A 26 -6.86 -5.61 12.10
C LEU A 26 -6.28 -6.89 12.74
N ILE A 27 -5.82 -7.83 11.92
CA ILE A 27 -5.33 -9.13 12.38
C ILE A 27 -4.13 -8.99 13.34
N PRO A 28 -3.02 -8.31 12.98
CA PRO A 28 -1.90 -8.14 13.89
C PRO A 28 -2.24 -7.24 15.08
N VAL A 29 -3.11 -6.24 14.92
CA VAL A 29 -3.58 -5.39 16.03
C VAL A 29 -4.29 -6.21 17.10
N VAL A 30 -5.26 -7.04 16.70
CA VAL A 30 -6.02 -7.89 17.62
C VAL A 30 -5.12 -8.95 18.24
N TYR A 31 -4.20 -9.52 17.46
CA TYR A 31 -3.24 -10.49 17.97
C TYR A 31 -2.36 -9.89 19.07
N ILE A 32 -1.69 -8.76 18.80
CA ILE A 32 -0.81 -8.08 19.76
C ILE A 32 -1.59 -7.68 21.02
N LEU A 33 -2.83 -7.21 20.88
CA LEU A 33 -3.67 -6.81 22.00
C LEU A 33 -4.00 -7.97 22.96
N ILE A 34 -4.14 -9.19 22.43
CA ILE A 34 -4.52 -10.36 23.23
C ILE A 34 -3.30 -11.07 23.81
N THR A 35 -2.20 -11.16 23.04
CA THR A 35 -1.03 -11.95 23.42
C THR A 35 0.10 -11.13 24.05
N ASP A 36 -0.02 -9.80 24.04
CA ASP A 36 1.03 -8.85 24.48
C ASP A 36 2.39 -9.14 23.83
N ALA A 37 2.36 -9.65 22.59
CA ALA A 37 3.54 -10.16 21.89
C ALA A 37 4.52 -9.06 21.45
N ALA A 38 4.06 -7.81 21.41
CA ALA A 38 4.86 -6.64 21.08
C ALA A 38 4.27 -5.38 21.73
N PRO A 39 5.09 -4.37 22.06
CA PRO A 39 4.59 -3.08 22.52
C PRO A 39 3.59 -2.48 21.52
N MET A 40 2.39 -2.10 22.00
CA MET A 40 1.31 -1.57 21.15
C MET A 40 1.73 -0.32 20.33
N ILE A 41 2.73 0.42 20.81
CA ILE A 41 3.30 1.59 20.13
C ILE A 41 3.98 1.25 18.79
N LEU A 42 4.38 0.00 18.57
CA LEU A 42 4.96 -0.46 17.30
C LEU A 42 3.97 -0.39 16.14
N ILE A 43 2.67 -0.51 16.42
CA ILE A 43 1.63 -0.50 15.39
C ILE A 43 1.58 0.85 14.67
N PRO A 44 1.33 1.99 15.36
CA PRO A 44 1.33 3.28 14.69
C PRO A 44 2.69 3.62 14.08
N SER A 45 3.82 3.26 14.71
CA SER A 45 5.13 3.54 14.12
C SER A 45 5.33 2.82 12.79
N GLN A 46 4.94 1.55 12.69
CA GLN A 46 5.08 0.77 11.45
C GLN A 46 4.14 1.29 10.36
N MET A 47 2.93 1.74 10.73
CA MET A 47 1.98 2.37 9.81
C MET A 47 2.54 3.69 9.26
N PHE A 48 3.14 4.53 10.09
CA PHE A 48 3.79 5.77 9.64
C PHE A 48 5.00 5.51 8.73
N SER A 49 5.85 4.55 9.08
CA SER A 49 6.98 4.16 8.23
C SER A 49 6.53 3.61 6.86
N ALA A 50 5.36 2.96 6.80
CA ALA A 50 4.79 2.53 5.53
C ALA A 50 4.26 3.70 4.67
N ILE A 51 3.79 4.78 5.30
CA ILE A 51 3.32 6.00 4.62
C ILE A 51 4.50 6.83 4.11
N ASP A 52 5.62 6.86 4.84
CA ASP A 52 6.86 7.54 4.42
C ASP A 52 7.62 6.81 3.30
N ALA A 53 6.96 5.87 2.62
CA ALA A 53 7.58 5.11 1.56
C ALA A 53 7.73 5.97 0.30
N VAL A 54 8.91 5.92 -0.32
CA VAL A 54 9.27 6.52 -1.62
C VAL A 54 8.17 6.39 -2.70
N PRO A 55 7.38 5.30 -2.80
CA PRO A 55 6.28 5.22 -3.77
C PRO A 55 5.18 6.28 -3.59
N LEU A 56 4.86 6.65 -2.35
CA LEU A 56 3.79 7.63 -2.06
C LEU A 56 4.19 9.04 -2.49
N THR A 57 5.48 9.39 -2.39
CA THR A 57 6.02 10.65 -2.92
C THR A 57 6.28 10.58 -4.43
N ALA A 58 6.56 9.40 -4.98
CA ALA A 58 6.68 9.22 -6.42
C ALA A 58 5.36 9.49 -7.16
N ILE A 59 4.21 9.14 -6.58
CA ILE A 59 2.88 9.39 -7.17
C ILE A 59 2.66 10.87 -7.58
N PRO A 60 2.78 11.87 -6.68
CA PRO A 60 2.61 13.27 -7.07
C PRO A 60 3.69 13.76 -8.03
N PHE A 61 4.94 13.28 -7.92
CA PHE A 61 5.98 13.64 -8.89
C PHE A 61 5.69 13.10 -10.29
N PHE A 62 5.24 11.85 -10.41
CA PHE A 62 4.82 11.28 -11.69
C PHE A 62 3.61 12.01 -12.26
N MET A 63 2.62 12.37 -11.43
CA MET A 63 1.49 13.20 -11.87
C MET A 63 1.96 14.55 -12.39
N LEU A 64 2.86 15.23 -11.67
CA LEU A 64 3.41 16.52 -12.07
C LEU A 64 4.20 16.40 -13.39
N THR A 65 5.04 15.38 -13.53
CA THR A 65 5.76 15.12 -14.77
C THR A 65 4.81 14.81 -15.93
N GLY A 66 3.76 14.02 -15.70
CA GLY A 66 2.75 13.73 -16.72
C GLY A 66 2.02 14.99 -17.21
N GLU A 67 1.67 15.89 -16.28
CA GLU A 67 1.06 17.18 -16.60
C GLU A 67 2.03 18.10 -17.37
N LEU A 68 3.30 18.13 -16.97
CA LEU A 68 4.35 18.86 -17.69
C LEU A 68 4.56 18.33 -19.11
N MET A 69 4.56 17.01 -19.30
CA MET A 69 4.71 16.39 -20.62
C MET A 69 3.53 16.70 -21.53
N THR A 70 2.32 16.72 -20.97
CA THR A 70 1.09 17.04 -21.69
C THR A 70 1.06 18.52 -22.06
N SER A 71 1.33 19.43 -21.12
CA SER A 71 1.37 20.87 -21.38
C SER A 71 2.48 21.30 -22.33
N ALA A 72 3.61 20.58 -22.37
CA ALA A 72 4.71 20.83 -23.31
C ALA A 72 4.55 20.12 -24.67
N THR A 73 3.40 19.48 -24.94
CA THR A 73 3.14 18.72 -26.19
C THR A 73 4.15 17.59 -26.43
N ILE A 74 4.87 17.15 -25.38
CA ILE A 74 5.85 16.06 -25.45
C ILE A 74 5.10 14.74 -25.68
N THR A 75 3.98 14.56 -25.00
CA THR A 75 3.12 13.38 -25.16
C THR A 75 2.71 13.18 -26.62
N ASP A 76 2.22 14.21 -27.30
CA ASP A 76 1.78 14.12 -28.70
C ASP A 76 2.95 13.81 -29.64
N ARG A 77 4.11 14.43 -29.43
CA ARG A 77 5.33 14.15 -30.22
C ARG A 77 5.81 12.71 -30.05
N LEU A 78 5.72 12.15 -28.84
CA LEU A 78 6.05 10.76 -28.57
C LEU A 78 5.08 9.80 -29.25
N VAL A 79 3.78 10.09 -29.21
CA VAL A 79 2.75 9.29 -29.89
C VAL A 79 2.98 9.32 -31.41
N GLU A 80 3.18 10.49 -32.01
CA GLU A 80 3.47 10.61 -33.44
C GLU A 80 4.74 9.84 -33.83
N LEU A 81 5.80 9.92 -33.02
CA LEU A 81 7.04 9.17 -33.26
C LEU A 81 6.81 7.66 -33.21
N SER A 82 5.98 7.17 -32.28
CA SER A 82 5.69 5.73 -32.13
C SER A 82 4.79 5.15 -33.23
N GLN A 83 4.05 6.02 -33.93
CA GLN A 83 3.16 5.63 -35.04
C GLN A 83 3.87 5.62 -36.41
N ARG A 84 5.13 6.06 -36.45
CA ARG A 84 6.01 6.00 -37.63
C ARG A 84 6.87 4.74 -37.58
#